data_AF-F1L553-F1
#
_entry.id   AF-F1L553-F1
#
_cell.length_a   1.000
_cell.length_b   1.000
_cell.length_c   1.000
_cell.angle_alpha   90.00
_cell.angle_beta   90.00
_cell.angle_gamma   90.00
#
_symmetry.space_group_name_H-M   'P 1'
#
loop_
_entity.id
_entity.type
_entity.pdbx_description
1 polymer ?
#
loop_
_entity_poly.entity_id
_entity_poly.type
_entity_poly.pdbx_seq_one_letter_code
_entity_poly.pdbx_strand_id
1 'polypeptide(L)'
;MASYLTRAERSGSIFFRVTGLIRAGHLKWEQRPLWYDVYAAVPPLREPIWDAKFPKEGEPVRKIFYEEDLLRARFYKHYRSVGAISIENSKSKSINQLFIEQYNVEREQNPQMSDDELFQKTVTTLQSNGIPLKQPSRRTLRRSNESKNDDKDNESVRAFANQTNAVE
;
A
#
# COMPACT_ATOMS: atom_id res chain seq x y z
N MET A 1 -30.72 -10.55 -36.86
CA MET A 1 -31.30 -10.74 -35.51
C MET A 1 -30.29 -11.25 -34.47
N ALA A 2 -29.30 -12.09 -34.81
CA ALA A 2 -28.32 -12.62 -33.84
C ALA A 2 -27.29 -11.60 -33.28
N SER A 3 -27.07 -10.47 -33.95
CA SER A 3 -26.09 -9.45 -33.54
C SER A 3 -26.39 -8.84 -32.16
N TYR A 4 -27.67 -8.63 -31.83
CA TYR A 4 -28.11 -8.04 -30.57
C TYR A 4 -27.86 -8.94 -29.35
N LEU A 5 -27.86 -10.28 -29.52
CA LEU A 5 -27.59 -11.24 -28.44
C LEU A 5 -26.10 -11.31 -28.08
N THR A 6 -25.22 -11.11 -29.07
CA THR A 6 -23.75 -11.19 -28.86
C THR A 6 -23.17 -9.94 -28.18
N ARG A 7 -23.79 -8.77 -28.39
CA ARG A 7 -23.39 -7.46 -27.86
C ARG A 7 -24.29 -7.02 -26.71
N ALA A 8 -24.62 -7.95 -25.83
CA ALA A 8 -25.42 -7.71 -24.63
C ALA A 8 -24.53 -7.83 -23.38
N GLU A 9 -23.65 -6.86 -23.16
CA GLU A 9 -22.68 -6.86 -22.05
C GLU A 9 -23.33 -6.94 -20.67
N ARG A 10 -24.55 -6.42 -20.53
CA ARG A 10 -25.36 -6.47 -19.31
C ARG A 10 -25.95 -7.85 -19.01
N SER A 11 -26.08 -8.71 -20.02
CA SER A 11 -26.74 -10.02 -19.91
C SER A 11 -25.71 -11.12 -19.61
N GLY A 12 -25.28 -11.19 -18.36
CA GLY A 12 -24.35 -12.21 -17.85
C GLY A 12 -22.91 -12.04 -18.33
N SER A 13 -22.11 -13.10 -18.22
CA SER A 13 -20.72 -13.10 -18.67
C SER A 13 -20.58 -13.45 -20.16
N ILE A 14 -19.40 -13.19 -20.72
CA ILE A 14 -19.07 -13.62 -22.09
C ILE A 14 -19.12 -15.15 -22.22
N PHE A 15 -18.74 -15.90 -21.18
CA PHE A 15 -18.72 -17.35 -21.19
C PHE A 15 -20.14 -17.91 -21.21
N PHE A 16 -21.04 -17.33 -20.42
CA PHE A 16 -22.45 -17.68 -20.40
C PHE A 16 -23.10 -17.44 -21.77
N ARG A 17 -22.87 -16.28 -22.39
CA ARG A 17 -23.43 -15.94 -23.71
C ARG A 17 -22.93 -16.88 -24.81
N VAL A 18 -21.62 -17.14 -24.88
CA VAL A 18 -21.05 -18.04 -25.89
C VAL A 18 -21.55 -19.48 -25.69
N THR A 19 -21.60 -19.96 -24.45
CA THR A 19 -22.15 -21.28 -24.13
C THR A 19 -23.62 -21.38 -24.54
N GLY A 20 -24.42 -20.33 -24.30
CA GLY A 20 -25.81 -20.27 -24.73
C GLY A 20 -25.96 -20.34 -26.25
N LEU A 21 -25.13 -19.61 -27.00
CA LEU A 21 -25.13 -19.64 -28.47
C LEU A 21 -24.78 -21.02 -29.03
N ILE A 22 -23.80 -21.69 -28.40
CA ILE A 22 -23.42 -23.05 -28.76
C ILE A 22 -24.57 -24.03 -28.50
N ARG A 23 -25.18 -23.96 -27.30
CA ARG A 23 -26.30 -24.83 -26.91
C ARG A 23 -27.55 -24.62 -27.76
N ALA A 24 -27.83 -23.38 -28.16
CA ALA A 24 -28.93 -23.03 -29.05
C ALA A 24 -28.66 -23.40 -30.53
N GLY A 25 -27.47 -23.87 -30.87
CA GLY A 25 -27.08 -24.21 -32.25
C GLY A 25 -26.80 -23.02 -33.16
N HIS A 26 -26.80 -21.79 -32.62
CA HIS A 26 -26.45 -20.58 -33.37
C HIS A 26 -24.94 -20.43 -33.58
N LEU A 27 -24.12 -21.09 -32.76
CA LEU A 27 -22.68 -21.21 -32.94
C LEU A 27 -22.29 -22.70 -33.01
N LYS A 28 -21.63 -23.12 -34.09
CA LYS A 28 -21.14 -24.50 -34.19
C LYS A 28 -20.03 -24.73 -33.16
N TRP A 29 -19.98 -25.94 -32.60
CA TRP A 29 -18.93 -26.33 -31.63
C TRP A 29 -17.51 -26.15 -32.18
N GLU A 30 -17.31 -26.42 -33.47
CA GLU A 30 -16.04 -26.26 -34.17
C GLU A 30 -15.61 -24.79 -34.32
N GLN A 31 -16.57 -23.87 -34.25
CA GLN A 31 -16.34 -22.43 -34.39
C GLN A 31 -16.27 -21.72 -33.04
N ARG A 32 -16.15 -22.47 -31.93
CA ARG A 32 -15.99 -21.87 -30.60
C ARG A 32 -14.71 -21.03 -30.54
N PRO A 33 -14.72 -19.91 -29.80
CA PRO A 33 -13.52 -19.11 -29.63
C PRO A 33 -12.38 -19.90 -28.99
N LEU A 34 -11.13 -19.61 -29.37
CA LEU A 34 -9.94 -20.28 -28.83
C LEU A 34 -9.85 -20.23 -27.29
N TRP A 35 -10.28 -19.12 -26.69
CA TRP A 35 -10.27 -18.94 -25.24
C TRP A 35 -11.31 -19.79 -24.50
N TYR A 36 -12.34 -20.31 -25.19
CA TYR A 36 -13.46 -21.01 -24.56
C TYR A 36 -13.00 -22.23 -23.78
N ASP A 37 -12.14 -23.05 -24.38
CA ASP A 37 -11.63 -24.28 -23.77
C ASP A 37 -10.74 -23.96 -22.56
N VAL A 38 -9.95 -22.87 -22.64
CA VAL A 38 -9.12 -22.38 -21.53
C VAL A 38 -10.00 -21.93 -20.36
N TYR A 39 -11.05 -21.17 -20.64
CA TYR A 39 -12.00 -20.71 -19.62
C TYR A 39 -12.78 -21.87 -18.98
N ALA A 40 -13.18 -22.87 -19.78
CA ALA A 40 -13.89 -24.04 -19.29
C ALA A 40 -12.99 -24.94 -18.42
N ALA A 41 -11.71 -25.05 -18.76
CA ALA A 41 -10.73 -25.82 -17.99
C ALA A 41 -10.30 -25.10 -16.69
N VAL A 42 -10.10 -23.78 -16.75
CA VAL A 42 -9.63 -22.96 -15.63
C VAL A 42 -10.53 -21.72 -15.50
N PRO A 43 -11.72 -21.87 -14.90
CA PRO A 43 -12.63 -20.74 -14.71
C PRO A 43 -12.07 -19.74 -13.68
N PRO A 44 -12.36 -18.44 -13.83
CA PRO A 44 -11.95 -17.44 -12.85
C PRO A 44 -12.72 -17.62 -11.53
N LEU A 45 -12.11 -17.23 -10.40
CA LEU A 45 -12.73 -17.31 -9.07
C LEU A 45 -14.07 -16.56 -9.00
N ARG A 46 -14.15 -15.41 -9.67
CA ARG A 46 -15.38 -14.62 -9.79
C ARG A 46 -15.66 -14.39 -11.27
N GLU A 47 -16.88 -14.73 -11.67
CA GLU A 47 -17.33 -14.55 -13.05
C GLU A 47 -17.41 -13.05 -13.40
N PRO A 48 -16.93 -12.63 -14.59
CA PRO A 48 -17.00 -11.24 -15.02
C PRO A 48 -18.43 -10.90 -15.47
N ILE A 49 -19.23 -10.47 -14.51
CA ILE A 49 -20.61 -10.02 -14.70
C ILE A 49 -20.61 -8.49 -14.73
N TRP A 50 -21.52 -7.90 -15.51
CA TRP A 50 -21.73 -6.45 -15.57
C TRP A 50 -21.95 -5.80 -14.19
N ASP A 51 -22.77 -6.43 -13.33
CA ASP A 51 -23.06 -5.97 -11.97
C ASP A 51 -22.04 -6.51 -10.94
N ALA A 52 -20.79 -6.69 -11.35
CA ALA A 52 -19.74 -7.06 -10.41
C ALA A 52 -19.51 -5.90 -9.42
N LYS A 53 -20.00 -6.07 -8.18
CA LYS A 53 -19.65 -5.20 -7.06
C LYS A 53 -18.13 -5.21 -6.82
N PHE A 54 -17.46 -4.16 -7.25
CA PHE A 54 -16.09 -3.82 -6.87
C PHE A 54 -16.12 -3.01 -5.56
N PRO A 55 -14.99 -2.91 -4.81
CA PRO A 55 -14.90 -1.96 -3.70
C PRO A 55 -15.36 -0.59 -4.21
N LYS A 56 -16.31 0.02 -3.48
CA LYS A 56 -16.94 1.26 -3.92
C LYS A 56 -15.92 2.39 -3.90
N GLU A 57 -16.03 3.32 -4.85
CA GLU A 57 -15.29 4.58 -4.78
C GLU A 57 -15.61 5.27 -3.43
N GLY A 58 -14.60 5.44 -2.59
CA GLY A 58 -14.74 6.03 -1.25
C GLY A 58 -14.87 5.04 -0.09
N GLU A 59 -14.83 3.73 -0.31
CA GLU A 59 -14.68 2.78 0.80
C GLU A 59 -13.30 2.99 1.47
N PRO A 60 -13.26 3.32 2.78
CA PRO A 60 -12.01 3.66 3.43
C PRO A 60 -11.13 2.41 3.56
N VAL A 61 -10.11 2.32 2.70
CA VAL A 61 -9.07 1.31 2.82
C VAL A 61 -8.37 1.51 4.17
N ARG A 62 -8.27 0.44 4.96
CA ARG A 62 -7.62 0.49 6.26
C ARG A 62 -6.15 0.85 6.09
N LYS A 63 -5.67 1.82 6.87
CA LYS A 63 -4.25 2.15 6.94
C LYS A 63 -3.50 0.95 7.53
N ILE A 64 -2.41 0.56 6.88
CA ILE A 64 -1.54 -0.54 7.33
C ILE A 64 -0.44 0.08 8.18
N PHE A 65 -0.49 -0.16 9.49
CA PHE A 65 0.53 0.25 10.45
C PHE A 65 1.00 -0.96 11.24
N TYR A 66 2.30 -1.02 11.51
CA TYR A 66 2.91 -2.04 12.34
C TYR A 66 3.43 -1.44 13.65
N GLU A 67 3.65 -2.29 14.65
CA GLU A 67 4.14 -1.83 15.96
C GLU A 67 5.53 -1.19 15.85
N GLU A 68 6.38 -1.69 14.96
CA GLU A 68 7.70 -1.11 14.73
C GLU A 68 7.65 0.29 14.08
N ASP A 69 6.53 0.70 13.46
CA ASP A 69 6.43 2.01 12.83
C ASP A 69 6.50 3.15 13.85
N LEU A 70 6.11 2.90 15.11
CA LEU A 70 6.32 3.84 16.21
C LEU A 70 7.82 4.09 16.43
N LEU A 71 8.61 3.02 16.38
CA LEU A 71 10.06 3.08 16.54
C LEU A 71 10.72 3.70 15.30
N ARG A 72 10.24 3.39 14.08
CA ARG A 72 10.69 4.04 12.84
C ARG A 72 10.44 5.55 12.89
N ALA A 73 9.24 5.97 13.30
CA ALA A 73 8.89 7.38 13.43
C ALA A 73 9.79 8.10 14.44
N ARG A 74 10.04 7.47 15.59
CA ARG A 74 10.97 7.98 16.62
C ARG A 74 12.39 8.09 16.07
N PHE A 75 12.89 7.05 15.40
CA PHE A 75 14.22 7.04 14.81
C PHE A 75 14.40 8.15 13.77
N TYR A 76 13.50 8.29 12.80
CA TYR A 76 13.60 9.32 11.76
C TYR A 76 13.38 10.75 12.27
N LYS A 77 12.73 10.91 13.43
CA LYS A 77 12.65 12.19 14.14
C LYS A 77 14.03 12.63 14.67
N HIS A 78 14.84 11.67 15.15
CA HIS A 78 16.18 11.92 15.69
C HIS A 78 17.30 11.86 14.64
N TYR A 79 17.17 11.01 13.63
CA TYR A 79 18.19 10.72 12.62
C TYR A 79 17.56 10.80 11.23
N ARG A 80 17.74 11.94 10.56
CA ARG A 80 17.02 12.24 9.31
C ARG A 80 17.80 11.86 8.05
N SER A 81 19.12 11.84 8.12
CA SER A 81 19.99 11.50 7.00
C SER A 81 20.67 10.18 7.31
N VAL A 82 20.10 9.10 6.80
CA VAL A 82 20.48 7.73 7.15
C VAL A 82 20.81 6.96 5.88
N GLY A 83 21.95 7.31 5.27
CA GLY A 83 22.51 6.64 4.09
C GLY A 83 21.59 6.57 2.86
N ALA A 84 22.07 5.90 1.81
CA ALA A 84 21.24 5.50 0.69
C ALA A 84 20.63 4.11 0.98
N ILE A 85 19.38 3.90 0.57
CA ILE A 85 18.68 2.62 0.71
C ILE A 85 18.68 1.94 -0.65
N SER A 86 19.15 0.69 -0.72
CA SER A 86 19.02 -0.13 -1.92
C SER A 86 17.64 -0.79 -1.92
N ILE A 87 16.82 -0.51 -2.93
CA ILE A 87 15.49 -1.10 -3.09
C ILE A 87 15.58 -2.42 -3.89
N GLU A 88 16.60 -2.55 -4.74
CA GLU A 88 16.79 -3.71 -5.63
C GLU A 88 17.23 -4.96 -4.86
N ASN A 89 18.04 -4.80 -3.82
CA ASN A 89 18.57 -5.91 -3.05
C ASN A 89 17.70 -6.22 -1.83
N SER A 90 16.88 -7.26 -1.93
CA SER A 90 16.02 -7.74 -0.84
C SER A 90 16.78 -8.24 0.40
N LYS A 91 18.08 -8.55 0.29
CA LYS A 91 18.90 -8.99 1.41
C LYS A 91 19.53 -7.82 2.16
N SER A 92 19.63 -6.65 1.53
CA SER A 92 20.23 -5.49 2.16
C SER A 92 19.25 -4.89 3.17
N LYS A 93 19.69 -4.80 4.43
CA LYS A 93 18.89 -4.19 5.49
C LYS A 93 19.20 -2.70 5.56
N SER A 94 18.17 -1.88 5.66
CA SER A 94 18.36 -0.46 5.95
C SER A 94 18.92 -0.29 7.37
N ILE A 95 19.61 0.82 7.62
CA ILE A 95 20.14 1.13 8.96
C ILE A 95 19.00 1.19 9.99
N ASN A 96 17.85 1.73 9.60
CA ASN A 96 16.66 1.73 10.46
C ASN A 96 16.15 0.31 10.76
N GLN A 97 16.19 -0.60 9.78
CA GLN A 97 15.81 -1.99 10.01
C GLN A 97 16.79 -2.71 10.96
N LEU A 98 18.10 -2.47 10.80
CA LEU A 98 19.12 -2.96 11.74
C LEU A 98 18.89 -2.42 13.16
N PHE A 99 18.47 -1.15 13.28
CA PHE A 99 18.10 -0.55 14.56
C PHE A 99 16.91 -1.25 15.22
N ILE A 100 15.84 -1.54 14.45
CA ILE A 100 14.67 -2.26 14.98
C ILE A 100 15.05 -3.67 15.44
N GLU A 101 15.84 -4.39 14.66
CA GLU A 101 16.29 -5.74 15.02
C GLU A 101 17.11 -5.73 16.32
N GLN A 102 18.05 -4.79 16.43
CA GLN A 102 18.84 -4.62 17.65
C GLN A 102 17.97 -4.22 18.85
N TYR A 103 16.99 -3.36 18.65
CA TYR A 103 16.03 -2.96 19.69
C TYR A 103 15.22 -4.14 20.22
N ASN A 104 14.77 -5.02 19.32
CA ASN A 104 14.02 -6.21 19.73
C ASN A 104 14.89 -7.16 20.57
N VAL A 105 16.15 -7.38 20.16
CA VAL A 105 17.11 -8.18 20.92
C VAL A 105 17.38 -7.57 22.31
N GLU A 106 17.59 -6.26 22.40
CA GLU A 106 17.85 -5.59 23.68
C GLU A 106 16.63 -5.56 24.60
N ARG A 107 15.43 -5.46 24.03
CA ARG A 107 14.15 -5.54 24.74
C ARG A 107 13.93 -6.94 25.33
N GLU A 108 14.25 -7.99 24.58
CA GLU A 108 14.18 -9.38 25.08
C GLU A 108 15.18 -9.63 26.21
N GLN A 109 16.37 -9.07 26.12
CA GLN A 109 17.41 -9.21 27.15
C GLN A 109 17.12 -8.40 28.43
N ASN A 110 16.45 -7.25 28.31
CA ASN A 110 16.24 -6.32 29.43
C ASN A 110 14.77 -5.86 29.51
N PRO A 111 13.86 -6.74 29.95
CA PRO A 111 12.42 -6.45 29.95
C PRO A 111 11.98 -5.39 30.97
N GLN A 112 12.85 -5.00 31.91
CA GLN A 112 12.55 -4.02 32.97
C GLN A 112 13.00 -2.59 32.62
N MET A 113 13.66 -2.40 31.47
CA MET A 113 14.25 -1.13 31.09
C MET A 113 13.22 -0.24 30.37
N SER A 114 13.29 1.07 30.58
CA SER A 114 12.38 2.02 29.91
C SER A 114 12.68 2.08 28.40
N ASP A 115 11.66 2.34 27.58
CA ASP A 115 11.79 2.49 26.12
C ASP A 115 12.84 3.54 25.73
N ASP A 116 12.99 4.59 26.53
CA ASP A 116 13.98 5.65 26.29
C ASP A 116 15.41 5.17 26.54
N GLU A 117 15.59 4.35 27.57
CA GLU A 117 16.87 3.78 27.94
C GLU A 117 17.29 2.69 26.94
N LEU A 118 16.34 1.85 26.50
CA LEU A 118 16.54 0.87 25.42
C LEU A 118 16.92 1.59 24.11
N PHE A 119 16.28 2.71 23.80
CA PHE A 119 16.62 3.50 22.62
C PHE A 119 18.06 4.04 22.68
N GLN A 120 18.52 4.53 23.83
CA GLN A 120 19.93 4.98 23.95
C GLN A 120 20.91 3.82 23.88
N LYS A 121 20.61 2.71 24.54
CA LYS A 121 21.45 1.51 24.53
C LYS A 121 21.64 0.98 23.11
N THR A 122 20.57 0.83 22.36
CA THR A 122 20.62 0.40 20.95
C THR A 122 21.45 1.33 20.07
N VAL A 123 21.36 2.65 20.27
CA VAL A 123 22.21 3.62 19.58
C VAL A 123 23.69 3.39 19.93
N THR A 124 24.02 3.19 21.21
CA THR A 124 25.42 2.93 21.62
C THR A 124 25.95 1.62 21.05
N THR A 125 25.12 0.57 21.00
CA THR A 125 25.48 -0.71 20.39
C THR A 125 25.71 -0.56 18.89
N LEU A 126 24.84 0.15 18.17
CA LEU A 126 25.00 0.37 16.73
C LEU A 126 26.21 1.24 16.38
N GLN A 127 26.52 2.25 17.20
CA GLN A 127 27.74 3.04 17.05
C GLN A 127 28.99 2.19 17.28
N SER A 128 28.95 1.27 18.25
CA SER A 128 30.02 0.31 18.50
C SER A 128 30.21 -0.65 17.32
N ASN A 129 29.13 -0.99 16.61
CA ASN A 129 29.15 -1.77 15.38
C ASN A 129 29.59 -0.96 14.14
N GLY A 130 30.03 0.29 14.32
CA GLY A 130 30.61 1.12 13.25
C GLY A 130 29.60 1.85 12.37
N ILE A 131 28.32 1.95 12.78
CA ILE A 131 27.29 2.68 12.04
C ILE A 131 27.15 4.10 12.61
N PRO A 132 27.61 5.15 11.90
CA PRO A 132 27.52 6.52 12.41
C PRO A 132 26.09 7.06 12.29
N LEU A 133 25.46 7.34 13.43
CA LEU A 133 24.15 8.00 13.50
C LEU A 133 24.33 9.50 13.79
N LYS A 134 24.12 10.34 12.78
CA LYS A 134 24.27 11.81 12.91
C LYS A 134 22.92 12.47 13.15
N GLN A 135 22.83 13.25 14.22
CA GLN A 135 21.64 14.07 14.47
C GLN A 135 21.55 15.24 13.50
N PRO A 136 20.35 15.62 13.04
CA PRO A 136 20.15 16.77 12.17
C PRO A 136 20.55 18.06 12.88
N SER A 137 21.27 18.94 12.19
CA SER A 137 21.59 20.27 12.71
C SER A 137 20.31 21.08 12.96
N ARG A 138 20.28 21.91 14.02
CA ARG A 138 19.15 22.78 14.40
C ARG A 138 18.63 23.63 13.23
N ARG A 139 19.50 23.97 12.27
CA ARG A 139 19.16 24.71 11.05
C ARG A 139 18.28 23.91 10.09
N THR A 140 18.47 22.59 9.99
CA THR A 140 17.64 21.69 9.18
C THR A 140 16.27 21.38 9.81
N LEU A 141 16.16 21.48 11.14
CA LEU A 141 14.89 21.30 11.86
C LEU A 141 13.89 22.43 11.58
N ARG A 142 14.36 23.69 11.55
CA ARG A 142 13.49 24.86 11.30
C ARG A 142 12.82 24.80 9.93
N ARG A 143 13.60 24.50 8.88
CA ARG A 143 13.12 24.44 7.49
C ARG A 143 12.00 23.42 7.25
N SER A 144 11.97 22.32 8.00
CA SER A 144 10.89 21.32 7.86
C SER A 144 9.62 21.61 8.66
N ASN A 145 9.72 22.45 9.68
CA ASN A 145 8.54 22.89 10.42
C ASN A 145 7.81 23.99 9.64
N GLU A 146 8.56 24.85 8.94
CA GLU A 146 8.00 25.84 8.00
C GLU A 146 7.21 25.15 6.88
N SER A 147 7.81 24.15 6.19
CA SER A 147 7.11 23.44 5.11
C SER A 147 5.84 22.70 5.57
N LYS A 148 5.76 22.25 6.83
CA LYS A 148 4.56 21.59 7.38
C LYS A 148 3.45 22.57 7.75
N ASN A 149 3.79 23.82 8.07
CA ASN A 149 2.79 24.85 8.34
C ASN A 149 2.16 25.32 7.03
N ASP A 150 2.98 25.51 5.98
CA ASP A 150 2.49 25.87 4.65
C ASP A 150 1.49 24.84 4.07
N ASP A 151 1.71 23.54 4.31
CA ASP A 151 0.79 22.49 3.89
C ASP A 151 -0.53 22.47 4.68
N LYS A 152 -0.50 22.76 5.99
CA LYS A 152 -1.71 22.86 6.82
C LYS A 152 -2.56 24.06 6.46
N ASP A 153 -1.92 25.18 6.19
CA ASP A 153 -2.58 26.40 5.76
C ASP A 153 -3.26 26.15 4.40
N ASN A 154 -2.60 25.43 3.48
CA ASN A 154 -3.20 25.02 2.21
C ASN A 154 -4.33 23.98 2.33
N GLU A 155 -4.24 23.02 3.26
CA GLU A 155 -5.33 22.06 3.54
C GLU A 155 -6.57 22.76 4.13
N SER A 156 -6.38 23.72 5.04
CA SER A 156 -7.49 24.48 5.61
C SER A 156 -8.19 25.39 4.58
N VAL A 157 -7.43 25.99 3.66
CA VAL A 157 -7.97 26.78 2.54
C VAL A 157 -8.75 25.89 1.56
N ARG A 158 -8.26 24.69 1.25
CA ARG A 158 -8.97 23.70 0.41
C ARG A 158 -10.24 23.16 1.09
N ALA A 159 -10.20 22.94 2.40
CA ALA A 159 -11.37 22.52 3.16
C ALA A 159 -12.47 23.60 3.20
N PHE A 160 -12.09 24.87 3.29
CA PHE A 160 -13.03 26.00 3.19
C PHE A 160 -13.66 26.14 1.80
N ALA A 161 -12.86 26.02 0.73
CA ALA A 161 -13.36 26.11 -0.65
C ALA A 161 -14.34 24.99 -1.01
N ASN A 162 -14.19 23.80 -0.42
CA ASN A 162 -15.10 22.68 -0.65
C ASN A 162 -16.42 22.82 0.11
N GLN A 163 -16.48 23.61 1.19
CA GLN A 163 -17.72 23.89 1.92
C GLN A 163 -18.58 24.95 1.24
N THR A 164 -17.96 25.92 0.56
CA THR A 164 -18.70 26.99 -0.15
C THR A 164 -19.37 26.49 -1.43
N ASN A 165 -18.85 25.44 -2.06
CA ASN A 165 -19.39 24.87 -3.30
C ASN A 165 -20.51 23.84 -3.07
N ALA A 166 -20.90 23.57 -1.83
CA ALA A 166 -21.93 22.57 -1.47
C ALA A 166 -23.29 23.19 -1.10
N VAL A 167 -23.46 24.51 -1.28
CA VAL A 167 -24.68 25.28 -0.86
C VAL A 167 -25.43 25.89 -2.06
N GLU A 168 -25.15 25.48 -3.30
CA GLU A 168 -26.00 25.83 -4.47
C GLU A 168 -26.78 24.61 -4.98
#